data_AF-A0A1S8CPI1-F1
#
_entry.id   AF-A0A1S8CPI1-F1
#
_cell.length_a   1.000
_cell.length_b   1.000
_cell.length_c   1.000
_cell.angle_alpha   90.00
_cell.angle_beta   90.00
_cell.angle_gamma   90.00
#
_symmetry.space_group_name_H-M   'P 1'
#
loop_
_entity.id
_entity.type
_entity.pdbx_description
1 polymer ?
#
loop_
_entity_poly.entity_id
_entity_poly.type
_entity_poly.pdbx_seq_one_letter_code
_entity_poly.pdbx_strand_id
1 'polypeptide(L)' 'MSLENASPELQLAVDLIYLLECNEIDPATALAALDIVKKDYQEKVQRAGVTTSLYQSTGQQ' A
#
# COMPACT_ATOMS: atom_id res chain seq x y z
N MET A 1 23.89 -2.88 -13.40
CA MET A 1 23.57 -2.94 -11.96
C MET A 1 22.11 -3.27 -11.85
N SER A 2 21.80 -4.50 -11.44
CA SER A 2 20.46 -5.05 -11.61
C SER A 2 19.52 -4.74 -10.45
N LEU A 3 18.46 -3.99 -10.74
CA LEU A 3 17.28 -3.84 -9.87
C LEU A 3 16.49 -5.15 -9.68
N GLU A 4 16.89 -6.22 -10.36
CA GLU A 4 16.26 -7.55 -10.30
C GLU A 4 16.37 -8.23 -8.91
N ASN A 5 17.28 -7.77 -8.04
CA ASN A 5 17.44 -8.26 -6.66
C ASN A 5 16.93 -7.30 -5.58
N ALA A 6 16.21 -6.23 -5.96
CA ALA A 6 15.63 -5.30 -5.00
C ALA A 6 14.41 -5.92 -4.29
N SER A 7 14.15 -5.49 -3.05
CA SER A 7 12.92 -5.85 -2.34
C SER A 7 11.67 -5.48 -3.17
N PRO A 8 10.57 -6.25 -3.09
CA PRO A 8 9.36 -5.98 -3.87
C PRO A 8 8.78 -4.58 -3.63
N GLU A 9 8.94 -4.04 -2.42
CA GLU A 9 8.56 -2.66 -2.08
C GLU A 9 9.36 -1.61 -2.86
N LEU A 10 10.65 -1.85 -3.08
CA LEU A 10 11.54 -0.93 -3.78
C LEU A 10 11.28 -0.96 -5.29
N GLN A 11 11.05 -2.16 -5.85
CA GLN A 11 10.66 -2.30 -7.25
C GLN A 11 9.36 -1.55 -7.54
N LEU A 12 8.34 -1.76 -6.69
CA LEU A 12 7.05 -1.08 -6.83
C LEU A 12 7.18 0.44 -6.69
N ALA A 13 8.04 0.93 -5.79
CA ALA A 13 8.28 2.36 -5.65
C ALA A 13 8.88 2.96 -6.93
N VAL A 14 9.82 2.26 -7.57
CA VAL A 14 10.43 2.70 -8.84
C VAL A 14 9.39 2.73 -9.97
N ASP A 15 8.57 1.70 -10.10
CA ASP A 15 7.48 1.67 -11.08
C ASP A 15 6.48 2.81 -10.86
N LEU A 16 6.10 3.08 -9.62
CA LEU A 16 5.19 4.18 -9.29
C LEU A 16 5.79 5.55 -9.63
N ILE A 17 7.06 5.78 -9.31
CA ILE A 17 7.75 7.03 -9.66
C ILE A 17 7.77 7.21 -11.18
N TYR A 18 8.16 6.17 -11.92
CA TYR A 18 8.16 6.20 -13.39
C TYR A 18 6.78 6.54 -13.97
N LEU A 19 5.71 5.93 -13.44
CA LEU A 19 4.35 6.24 -13.87
C LEU A 19 3.96 7.69 -13.59
N LEU A 20 4.30 8.21 -12.40
CA LEU A 20 3.98 9.59 -12.02
C LEU A 20 4.72 10.60 -12.89
N GLU A 21 6.01 10.37 -13.15
CA GLU A 21 6.83 11.23 -14.02
C GLU A 21 6.35 11.18 -15.48
N CYS A 22 6.02 9.98 -15.99
CA CYS A 22 5.52 9.81 -17.36
C CYS A 22 4.17 10.52 -17.60
N ASN A 23 3.37 10.70 -16.55
CA ASN A 23 2.12 11.44 -16.59
C ASN A 23 2.27 12.91 -16.18
N GLU A 24 3.51 13.41 -16.03
CA GLU A 24 3.82 14.80 -15.67
C GLU A 24 3.11 15.27 -14.38
N ILE A 25 2.94 14.36 -13.42
CA ILE A 25 2.23 14.67 -12.17
C ILE A 25 3.13 15.52 -11.28
N ASP A 26 2.60 16.66 -10.83
CA ASP A 26 3.29 17.53 -9.88
C ASP A 26 3.68 16.75 -8.59
N PRO A 27 4.92 16.88 -8.09
CA PRO A 27 5.38 16.14 -6.92
C PRO A 27 4.53 16.35 -5.67
N ALA A 28 4.00 17.56 -5.42
CA ALA A 28 3.15 17.80 -4.27
C ALA A 28 1.79 17.10 -4.41
N THR A 29 1.25 17.06 -5.63
CA THR A 29 0.05 16.29 -5.96
C THR A 29 0.27 14.79 -5.80
N ALA A 30 1.41 14.27 -6.28
CA ALA A 30 1.80 12.87 -6.14
C ALA A 30 1.91 12.47 -4.66
N LEU A 31 2.58 13.29 -3.83
CA LEU A 31 2.70 13.04 -2.40
C LEU A 31 1.34 13.00 -1.69
N ALA A 32 0.44 13.94 -2.01
CA ALA A 32 -0.90 13.95 -1.46
C ALA A 32 -1.70 12.70 -1.85
N ALA A 33 -1.60 12.25 -3.11
CA ALA A 33 -2.24 11.03 -3.57
C ALA A 33 -1.68 9.77 -2.88
N LEU A 34 -0.35 9.70 -2.71
CA LEU A 34 0.31 8.59 -2.02
C LEU A 34 -0.08 8.49 -0.54
N ASP A 35 -0.34 9.62 0.14
CA ASP A 35 -0.86 9.61 1.52
C ASP A 35 -2.26 8.99 1.60
N ILE A 36 -3.13 9.32 0.65
CA ILE A 36 -4.48 8.72 0.54
C ILE A 36 -4.37 7.21 0.32
N VAL A 37 -3.53 6.78 -0.64
CA VAL A 37 -3.30 5.36 -0.92
C VAL A 37 -2.76 4.65 0.33
N LYS A 38 -1.76 5.22 0.99
CA LYS A 38 -1.19 4.67 2.22
C LYS A 38 -2.28 4.45 3.28
N LYS A 39 -3.14 5.44 3.50
CA LYS A 39 -4.24 5.33 4.47
C LYS A 39 -5.22 4.21 4.11
N ASP A 40 -5.61 4.09 2.84
CA ASP A 40 -6.51 3.02 2.38
C ASP A 40 -5.91 1.62 2.61
N TYR A 41 -4.62 1.42 2.32
CA TYR A 41 -3.94 0.15 2.62
C TYR A 41 -3.80 -0.11 4.12
N GLN A 42 -3.52 0.92 4.93
CA GLN A 42 -3.51 0.80 6.40
C GLN A 42 -4.88 0.33 6.92
N GLU A 43 -5.98 0.89 6.41
CA GLU A 43 -7.34 0.45 6.76
C GLU A 43 -7.60 -0.99 6.31
N LYS A 44 -7.15 -1.40 5.12
CA LYS A 44 -7.29 -2.80 4.65
C LYS A 44 -6.55 -3.79 5.54
N VAL A 45 -5.32 -3.47 5.95
CA VAL A 45 -4.53 -4.31 6.86
C VAL A 45 -5.21 -4.41 8.22
N GLN A 46 -5.70 -3.29 8.76
CA GLN A 46 -6.45 -3.29 10.01
C GLN A 46 -7.73 -4.12 9.92
N ARG A 47 -8.52 -3.95 8.85
CA ARG A 47 -9.75 -4.73 8.63
C ARG A 47 -9.45 -6.22 8.48
N ALA A 48 -8.42 -6.59 7.73
CA ALA A 48 -7.99 -7.98 7.60
C ALA A 48 -7.57 -8.59 8.95
N GLY A 49 -6.97 -7.80 9.84
CA GLY A 49 -6.67 -8.20 11.22
C GLY A 49 -7.91 -8.30 12.12
N VAL A 50 -8.96 -7.52 11.89
CA VAL A 50 -10.19 -7.53 12.69
C VAL A 50 -11.08 -8.73 12.35
N THR A 51 -11.12 -9.18 11.09
CA THR A 51 -11.97 -10.30 10.67
C THR A 51 -11.60 -11.62 11.36
N THR A 52 -10.35 -11.80 11.81
CA THR A 52 -9.91 -13.03 12.51
C THR A 52 -10.36 -13.09 13.97
N SER A 53 -10.67 -11.95 14.59
CA SER A 53 -11.02 -11.90 16.02
C SER A 53 -12.52 -12.12 16.25
N LEU A 54 -13.38 -11.71 15.32
CA LEU A 54 -14.84 -11.79 15.48
C LEU A 54 -15.39 -13.22 15.40
N TYR A 55 -14.69 -14.16 14.76
CA TYR A 55 -15.11 -15.57 14.70
C TYR A 55 -14.68 -16.42 15.91
N GLN A 56 -13.88 -15.88 16.85
CA GLN A 56 -13.42 -16.65 18.02
C GLN A 56 -14.34 -16.53 19.24
N SER A 57 -15.41 -15.73 19.19
CA SER A 57 -16.25 -15.43 20.37
C SER A 57 -17.68 -16.02 20.37
N THR A 58 -18.06 -16.85 19.38
CA THR A 58 -19.44 -17.40 19.27
C THR A 58 -19.53 -18.92 19.39
N GLY A 59 -18.54 -19.59 19.99
CA GLY A 59 -18.45 -21.05 20.04
C GLY A 59 -18.62 -21.73 21.41
N GLN A 60 -18.96 -21.01 22.49
CA GLN A 60 -19.18 -21.64 23.80
C GLN A 60 -20.41 -21.06 24.50
N GLN A 61 -21.57 -21.68 24.27
CA GLN A 61 -22.59 -21.93 25.29
C GLN A 61 -23.54 -23.03 24.83
#